data_AF-A0A3L7U5B1-F1
#
_entry.id   AF-A0A3L7U5B1-F1
#
_cell.length_a   1.000
_cell.length_b   1.000
_cell.length_c   1.000
_cell.angle_alpha   90.00
_cell.angle_beta   90.00
_cell.angle_gamma   90.00
#
_symmetry.space_group_name_H-M   'P 1'
#
loop_
_entity.id
_entity.type
_entity.pdbx_description
1 polymer ?
#
loop_
_entity_poly.entity_id
_entity_poly.type
_entity_poly.pdbx_seq_one_letter_code
_entity_poly.pdbx_strand_id
1 'polypeptide(L)'
;MRDALRELIFDDDDLEAAQATRKSVVAKAQRSKSAKQKDATRRTPEDLPVQSFQDLLKVMATLSRNTIRFESSASELHQLTESTPLQRCALELLSTQA
;
A
#
# COMPACT_ATOMS: atom_id res chain seq x y z
N MET A 1 -7.64 -5.48 -5.33
CA MET A 1 -6.26 -5.19 -4.89
C MET A 1 -5.99 -3.70 -4.71
N ARG A 2 -6.12 -2.85 -5.75
CA ARG A 2 -5.89 -1.39 -5.60
C ARG A 2 -6.74 -0.76 -4.50
N ASP A 3 -8.03 -1.09 -4.45
CA ASP A 3 -8.93 -0.54 -3.43
C ASP A 3 -8.48 -0.87 -2.00
N ALA A 4 -7.88 -2.06 -1.82
CA ALA A 4 -7.35 -2.46 -0.53
C ALA A 4 -6.09 -1.71 -0.09
N LEU A 5 -5.43 -1.04 -1.02
CA LEU A 5 -4.20 -0.31 -0.77
C LEU A 5 -4.41 1.21 -0.73
N ARG A 6 -5.66 1.70 -0.73
CA ARG A 6 -6.00 3.14 -0.72
C ARG A 6 -5.32 3.90 0.42
N GLU A 7 -5.10 3.25 1.55
CA GLU A 7 -4.38 3.82 2.68
C GLU A 7 -2.93 4.22 2.30
N LEU A 8 -2.26 3.45 1.44
CA LEU A 8 -0.84 3.60 1.08
C LEU A 8 -0.60 4.30 -0.28
N ILE A 9 -1.65 4.60 -1.05
CA ILE A 9 -1.55 5.23 -2.37
C ILE A 9 -2.32 6.55 -2.43
N PHE A 10 -2.17 7.30 -3.52
CA PHE A 10 -2.87 8.59 -3.74
C PHE A 10 -4.38 8.46 -4.05
N ASP A 11 -5.02 7.38 -3.60
CA ASP A 11 -6.46 7.18 -3.71
C ASP A 11 -7.11 7.59 -2.38
N ASP A 12 -8.36 8.07 -2.44
CA ASP A 12 -9.10 8.50 -1.25
C ASP A 12 -9.58 7.28 -0.45
N ASP A 13 -9.12 7.18 0.80
CA ASP A 13 -9.43 6.10 1.74
C ASP A 13 -10.70 6.38 2.56
N ASP A 14 -11.17 7.62 2.60
CA ASP A 14 -12.36 8.03 3.35
C ASP A 14 -13.44 8.57 2.40
N LEU A 15 -13.96 7.67 1.56
CA LEU A 15 -15.01 8.00 0.59
C LEU A 15 -16.32 8.41 1.26
N GLU A 16 -16.63 7.88 2.43
CA GLU A 16 -17.86 8.23 3.15
C GLU A 16 -17.82 9.68 3.64
N ALA A 17 -16.72 10.12 4.26
CA ALA A 17 -16.59 11.53 4.64
C ALA A 17 -16.56 12.45 3.41
N ALA A 18 -15.89 12.04 2.33
CA ALA A 18 -15.91 12.76 1.07
C ALA A 18 -17.35 12.94 0.53
N GLN A 19 -18.16 11.88 0.55
CA GLN A 19 -19.55 11.90 0.12
C GLN A 19 -20.44 12.74 1.06
N ALA A 20 -20.25 12.64 2.38
CA ALA A 20 -20.98 13.43 3.37
C ALA A 20 -20.78 14.94 3.21
N THR A 21 -19.63 15.35 2.65
CA THR A 21 -19.35 16.77 2.36
C THR A 21 -20.08 17.27 1.11
N ARG A 22 -20.68 16.37 0.31
CA ARG A 22 -21.31 16.69 -0.96
C ARG A 22 -22.76 17.15 -0.73
N LYS A 23 -23.09 18.35 -1.22
CA LYS A 23 -24.44 18.95 -1.09
C LYS A 23 -25.52 18.28 -1.97
N SER A 24 -25.13 17.56 -3.02
CA SER A 24 -26.05 16.93 -3.97
C SER A 24 -25.32 15.86 -4.80
N VAL A 25 -26.05 14.84 -5.24
CA VAL A 25 -25.56 13.74 -6.10
C VAL A 25 -25.06 14.21 -7.47
N VAL A 26 -25.41 15.43 -7.90
CA VAL A 26 -24.90 16.03 -9.15
C VAL A 26 -23.79 17.06 -8.93
N ALA A 27 -23.52 17.47 -7.68
CA ALA A 27 -22.44 18.42 -7.38
C ALA A 27 -21.06 17.76 -7.60
N LYS A 28 -19.98 18.52 -7.83
CA LYS A 28 -18.64 17.93 -8.03
C LYS A 28 -18.20 17.06 -6.83
N ALA A 29 -17.55 15.92 -7.11
CA ALA A 29 -16.93 15.08 -6.08
C ALA A 29 -15.91 15.88 -5.24
N GLN A 30 -15.98 15.72 -3.92
CA GLN A 30 -15.06 16.36 -2.98
C GLN A 30 -14.07 15.32 -2.47
N ARG A 31 -12.81 15.73 -2.30
CA ARG A 31 -11.80 14.90 -1.64
C ARG A 31 -11.97 15.00 -0.13
N SER A 32 -11.78 13.89 0.58
CA SER A 32 -11.78 13.83 2.03
C SER A 32 -10.64 14.67 2.64
N LYS A 33 -10.68 14.86 3.96
CA LYS A 33 -9.57 15.50 4.68
C LYS A 33 -8.31 14.63 4.62
N SER A 34 -8.46 13.31 4.75
CA SER A 34 -7.37 12.33 4.64
C SER A 34 -6.67 12.46 3.29
N ALA A 35 -7.42 12.42 2.19
CA ALA A 35 -6.87 12.52 0.85
C ALA A 35 -6.13 13.84 0.60
N LYS A 36 -6.61 14.96 1.15
CA LYS A 36 -5.92 16.25 1.08
C LYS A 36 -4.62 16.25 1.90
N GLN A 37 -4.63 15.62 3.07
CA GLN A 37 -3.45 15.50 3.91
C GLN A 37 -2.37 14.64 3.24
N LYS A 38 -2.73 13.46 2.71
CA LYS A 38 -1.81 12.58 1.96
C LYS A 38 -1.14 13.29 0.79
N ASP A 39 -1.86 14.13 0.08
CA ASP A 39 -1.32 14.88 -1.06
C ASP A 39 -0.38 16.01 -0.62
N ALA A 40 -0.71 16.68 0.48
CA ALA A 40 0.12 17.74 1.05
C ALA A 40 1.42 17.19 1.68
N THR A 41 1.36 16.07 2.40
CA THR A 41 2.51 15.52 3.14
C THR A 41 3.25 14.43 2.39
N ARG A 42 2.58 13.79 1.42
CA ARG A 42 3.02 12.52 0.79
C ARG A 42 3.29 11.42 1.81
N ARG A 43 2.59 11.45 2.95
CA ARG A 43 2.73 10.49 4.03
C ARG A 43 1.39 10.11 4.65
N THR A 44 1.30 8.87 5.12
CA THR A 44 0.16 8.38 5.92
C THR A 44 0.27 8.91 7.35
N PRO A 45 -0.80 8.80 8.17
CA PRO A 45 -0.75 9.14 9.60
C PRO A 45 0.35 8.40 10.38
N GLU A 46 0.71 7.19 9.94
CA GLU A 46 1.76 6.33 10.49
C GLU A 46 3.18 6.67 9.96
N ASP A 47 3.33 7.83 9.30
CA ASP A 47 4.57 8.30 8.69
C ASP A 47 5.13 7.40 7.56
N LEU A 48 4.27 6.57 6.95
CA LEU A 48 4.66 5.78 5.78
C LEU A 48 4.58 6.63 4.50
N PRO A 49 5.46 6.42 3.51
CA PRO A 49 5.41 7.15 2.26
C PRO A 49 4.17 6.79 1.44
N VAL A 50 3.45 7.80 0.95
CA VAL A 50 2.36 7.63 -0.01
C VAL A 50 2.93 7.76 -1.41
N GLN A 51 2.58 6.80 -2.28
CA GLN A 51 3.14 6.71 -3.63
C GLN A 51 2.11 6.29 -4.67
N SER A 52 2.50 6.29 -5.94
CA SER A 52 1.66 5.72 -6.99
C SER A 52 1.52 4.21 -6.77
N PHE A 53 0.39 3.65 -7.19
CA PHE A 53 0.19 2.19 -7.15
C PHE A 53 1.31 1.43 -7.88
N GLN A 54 1.78 1.95 -9.02
CA GLN A 54 2.87 1.33 -9.79
C GLN A 54 4.18 1.32 -9.02
N ASP A 55 4.50 2.41 -8.32
CA ASP A 55 5.70 2.44 -7.48
C ASP A 55 5.53 1.54 -6.26
N LEU A 56 4.33 1.43 -5.68
CA LEU A 56 4.05 0.48 -4.60
C LEU A 56 4.30 -0.96 -5.06
N LEU A 57 3.88 -1.31 -6.28
CA LEU A 57 4.20 -2.60 -6.87
C LEU A 57 5.71 -2.82 -7.06
N LYS A 58 6.47 -1.78 -7.46
CA LYS A 58 7.95 -1.89 -7.54
C LYS A 58 8.58 -2.14 -6.17
N VAL A 59 8.10 -1.45 -5.14
CA VAL A 59 8.55 -1.69 -3.76
C VAL A 59 8.19 -3.10 -3.33
N MET A 60 6.99 -3.58 -3.66
CA MET A 60 6.56 -4.94 -3.31
C MET A 60 7.36 -6.02 -4.04
N ALA A 61 7.76 -5.75 -5.28
CA ALA A 61 8.56 -6.66 -6.10
C ALA A 61 9.98 -6.91 -5.55
N THR A 62 10.44 -6.17 -4.53
CA THR A 62 11.73 -6.46 -3.89
C THR A 62 11.65 -7.59 -2.86
N LEU A 63 10.45 -8.07 -2.52
CA LEU A 63 10.28 -9.29 -1.74
C LEU A 63 10.56 -10.51 -2.62
N SER A 64 11.48 -11.37 -2.19
CA SER A 64 11.84 -12.59 -2.91
C SER A 64 11.99 -13.78 -1.97
N ARG A 65 11.85 -14.98 -2.56
CA ARG A 65 12.29 -16.24 -1.97
C ARG A 65 13.59 -16.64 -2.64
N ASN A 66 14.69 -16.48 -1.92
CA ASN A 66 16.01 -16.84 -2.38
C ASN A 66 16.23 -18.33 -2.14
N THR A 67 16.62 -19.04 -3.21
CA THR A 67 16.99 -20.45 -3.14
C THR A 67 18.51 -20.55 -3.22
N ILE A 68 19.12 -21.09 -2.18
CA ILE A 68 20.56 -21.23 -2.03
C ILE A 68 20.89 -22.71 -2.16
N ARG A 69 21.72 -23.06 -3.15
CA ARG A 69 22.22 -24.42 -3.35
C ARG A 69 23.69 -24.48 -3.00
N PHE A 70 24.07 -25.47 -2.20
CA PHE A 70 25.48 -25.71 -1.89
C PHE A 70 26.05 -26.65 -2.97
N GLU A 71 27.27 -26.39 -3.45
CA GLU A 71 27.90 -27.30 -4.42
C GLU A 71 28.48 -28.54 -3.73
N SER A 72 28.93 -28.37 -2.48
CA SER A 72 29.55 -29.42 -1.67
C SER A 72 28.56 -30.42 -1.08
N SER A 73 27.27 -30.13 -1.12
CA SER A 73 26.20 -31.04 -0.69
C SER A 73 25.01 -30.84 -1.60
N ALA A 74 24.27 -31.89 -1.97
CA ALA A 74 23.04 -31.76 -2.77
C ALA A 74 21.87 -31.07 -2.00
N SER A 75 22.19 -30.30 -0.96
CA SER A 75 21.26 -29.62 -0.07
C SER A 75 20.86 -28.25 -0.64
N GLU A 76 19.62 -27.87 -0.34
CA GLU A 76 19.03 -26.60 -0.74
C GLU A 76 18.45 -25.90 0.50
N LEU A 77 18.66 -24.59 0.59
CA LEU A 77 18.11 -23.72 1.63
C LEU A 77 17.23 -22.64 0.99
N HIS A 78 16.13 -22.31 1.66
CA HIS A 78 15.26 -21.20 1.27
C HIS A 78 15.36 -20.07 2.28
N GLN A 79 15.52 -18.85 1.78
CA GLN A 79 15.56 -17.64 2.59
C GLN A 79 14.58 -16.61 2.02
N LEU A 80 13.68 -16.10 2.85
CA LEU A 80 12.80 -14.99 2.47
C LEU A 80 13.47 -13.66 2.77
N THR A 81 13.19 -12.65 1.94
CA THR A 81 13.58 -11.26 2.23
C THR A 81 12.80 -10.73 3.43
N GLU A 82 13.49 -10.01 4.32
CA GLU A 82 12.82 -9.28 5.41
C GLU A 82 12.02 -8.10 4.85
N SER A 83 10.74 -8.05 5.17
CA SER A 83 9.84 -6.98 4.70
C SER A 83 10.12 -5.65 5.40
N THR A 84 10.15 -4.55 4.65
CA THR A 84 10.12 -3.20 5.22
C THR A 84 8.78 -2.89 5.88
N PRO A 85 8.68 -1.85 6.74
CA PRO A 85 7.41 -1.46 7.36
C PRO A 85 6.29 -1.19 6.34
N LEU A 86 6.60 -0.52 5.23
CA LEU A 86 5.63 -0.27 4.15
C LEU A 86 5.13 -1.57 3.51
N GLN A 87 6.04 -2.51 3.24
CA GLN A 87 5.69 -3.81 2.65
C GLN A 87 4.84 -4.65 3.59
N ARG A 88 5.12 -4.61 4.90
CA ARG A 88 4.32 -5.30 5.92
C ARG A 88 2.90 -4.74 5.99
N CYS A 89 2.76 -3.43 6.08
CA CYS A 89 1.45 -2.77 6.10
C CYS A 89 0.64 -3.08 4.82
N ALA A 90 1.29 -3.06 3.65
CA ALA A 90 0.62 -3.44 2.41
C ALA A 90 0.11 -4.90 2.43
N LEU A 91 0.92 -5.85 2.93
CA LEU A 91 0.50 -7.25 3.05
C LEU A 91 -0.65 -7.43 4.05
N GLU A 92 -0.65 -6.70 5.17
CA GLU A 92 -1.72 -6.70 6.17
C GLU A 92 -3.04 -6.19 5.59
N LEU A 93 -3.02 -5.06 4.87
CA LEU A 93 -4.18 -4.50 4.19
C LEU A 93 -4.74 -5.47 3.14
N LEU A 94 -3.87 -6.12 2.36
CA LEU A 94 -4.28 -7.11 1.37
C LEU A 94 -4.87 -8.37 2.00
N SER A 95 -4.45 -8.75 3.21
CA SER A 95 -4.95 -9.93 3.90
C SER A 95 -6.31 -9.69 4.56
N THR A 96 -6.61 -8.44 4.92
CA THR A 96 -7.85 -8.06 5.62
C THR A 96 -9.01 -7.79 4.66
N GLN A 97 -8.71 -7.46 3.40
CA GLN A 97 -9.68 -7.09 2.37
C GLN A 97 -9.80 -8.12 1.23
N ALA A 98 -9.28 -9.33 1.45
CA ALA A 98 -9.36 -10.47 0.52
C ALA A 98 -10.68 -11.25 0.67
#